data_AF-A0A7Y2AAE1-F1
#
_entry.id   AF-A0A7Y2AAE1-F1
#
_cell.length_a   1.000
_cell.length_b   1.000
_cell.length_c   1.000
_cell.angle_alpha   90.00
_cell.angle_beta   90.00
_cell.angle_gamma   90.00
#
_symmetry.space_group_name_H-M   'P 1'
#
loop_
_entity.id
_entity.type
_entity.pdbx_description
1 polymer ?
#
loop_
_entity_poly.entity_id
_entity_poly.type
_entity_poly.pdbx_seq_one_letter_code
_entity_poly.pdbx_strand_id
1 'polypeptide(L)'
;MRKAILLIFSTFCCLLAFTQNNEGIEISDHPMKVEWKQEELDSFPYPEAITDCENDNIQWIYIDKKFSGGKEGIIERTWMAEDDCGNKASTIQFILLMD
;
A
#
# COMPACT_ATOMS: atom_id res chain seq x y z
N MET A 1 14.61 -21.29 -55.28
CA MET A 1 13.78 -20.21 -55.84
C MET A 1 13.81 -19.05 -54.87
N ARG A 2 14.11 -17.86 -55.39
CA ARG A 2 14.38 -16.62 -54.67
C ARG A 2 13.10 -16.05 -54.05
N LYS A 3 13.14 -15.59 -52.80
CA LYS A 3 12.52 -14.32 -52.37
C LYS A 3 13.40 -13.68 -51.30
N ALA A 4 13.65 -12.39 -51.49
CA ALA A 4 14.62 -11.57 -50.81
C ALA A 4 13.89 -10.52 -49.96
N ILE A 5 14.51 -10.14 -48.83
CA ILE A 5 14.66 -8.78 -48.30
C ILE A 5 13.38 -8.01 -47.91
N LEU A 6 13.25 -7.62 -46.63
CA LEU A 6 13.54 -6.25 -46.15
C LEU A 6 13.34 -6.16 -44.62
N LEU A 7 14.36 -5.64 -43.93
CA LEU A 7 14.37 -5.32 -42.50
C LEU A 7 13.39 -4.17 -42.20
N ILE A 8 12.57 -4.34 -41.16
CA ILE A 8 12.11 -3.21 -40.35
C ILE A 8 12.51 -3.52 -38.91
N PHE A 9 13.55 -2.84 -38.45
CA PHE A 9 13.84 -2.72 -37.02
C PHE A 9 12.68 -1.95 -36.39
N SER A 10 11.65 -2.67 -35.96
CA SER A 10 10.58 -2.10 -35.16
C SER A 10 10.80 -2.56 -33.72
N THR A 11 11.22 -1.58 -32.93
CA THR A 11 11.13 -1.51 -31.48
C THR A 11 9.82 -2.14 -30.99
N PHE A 12 9.86 -3.41 -30.67
CA PHE A 12 9.09 -4.03 -29.59
C PHE A 12 9.80 -5.30 -29.13
N CYS A 13 11.07 -5.11 -28.72
CA CYS A 13 11.64 -5.97 -27.71
C CYS A 13 10.75 -5.83 -26.46
N CYS A 14 10.16 -6.94 -26.02
CA CYS A 14 9.30 -7.03 -24.83
C CYS A 14 7.84 -6.56 -24.99
N LEU A 15 7.02 -7.27 -25.76
CA LEU A 15 5.54 -7.17 -25.65
C LEU A 15 4.85 -8.49 -25.24
N LEU A 16 5.63 -9.50 -24.85
CA LEU A 16 5.10 -10.75 -24.29
C LEU A 16 6.05 -11.27 -23.20
N ALA A 17 6.09 -10.55 -22.08
CA ALA A 17 6.46 -11.12 -20.79
C ALA A 17 5.38 -10.69 -19.78
N PHE A 18 4.40 -11.59 -19.61
CA PHE A 18 3.45 -11.71 -18.50
C PHE A 18 2.70 -10.45 -18.04
N THR A 19 1.41 -10.39 -18.37
CA THR A 19 0.45 -9.66 -17.53
C THR A 19 0.39 -10.34 -16.16
N GLN A 20 0.94 -9.65 -15.16
CA GLN A 20 0.42 -9.49 -13.79
C GLN A 20 0.00 -10.76 -13.04
N ASN A 21 0.86 -11.18 -12.13
CA ASN A 21 0.49 -11.98 -10.96
C ASN A 21 1.31 -11.46 -9.78
N ASN A 22 1.09 -10.19 -9.46
CA ASN A 22 1.45 -9.68 -8.14
C ASN A 22 0.19 -9.77 -7.30
N GLU A 23 -0.19 -11.00 -6.92
CA GLU A 23 -1.37 -11.30 -6.08
C GLU A 23 -1.34 -10.58 -4.72
N GLY A 24 -0.33 -9.74 -4.41
CA GLY A 24 -0.17 -9.09 -3.13
C GLY A 24 -0.91 -7.76 -2.99
N ILE A 25 -1.03 -7.31 -1.75
CA ILE A 25 -1.53 -5.97 -1.41
C ILE A 25 -0.38 -4.97 -1.51
N GLU A 26 -0.57 -3.88 -2.25
CA GLU A 26 0.35 -2.75 -2.31
C GLU A 26 -0.23 -1.55 -1.56
N ILE A 27 0.46 -1.11 -0.49
CA ILE A 27 0.11 0.09 0.27
C ILE A 27 0.88 1.27 -0.31
N SER A 28 0.21 2.14 -1.04
CA SER A 28 0.80 3.32 -1.70
C SER A 28 0.57 4.60 -0.88
N ASP A 29 1.43 5.60 -1.08
CA ASP A 29 1.27 6.97 -0.56
C ASP A 29 0.98 7.09 0.94
N HIS A 30 1.46 6.13 1.75
CA HIS A 30 1.29 6.14 3.19
C HIS A 30 2.42 6.93 3.89
N PRO A 31 2.14 8.12 4.46
CA PRO A 31 3.17 8.90 5.13
C PRO A 31 3.62 8.21 6.42
N MET A 32 4.94 8.04 6.59
CA MET A 32 5.51 7.43 7.79
C MET A 32 5.18 8.22 9.07
N LYS A 33 4.91 9.53 8.96
CA LYS A 33 4.63 10.42 10.08
C LYS A 33 3.54 11.42 9.72
N VAL A 34 2.58 11.62 10.62
CA VAL A 34 1.50 12.62 10.51
C VAL A 34 1.23 13.31 11.84
N GLU A 35 0.57 14.45 11.79
CA GLU A 35 0.04 15.17 12.95
C GLU A 35 -1.49 15.06 12.92
N TRP A 36 -2.10 14.79 14.08
CA TRP A 36 -3.54 14.58 14.18
C TRP A 36 -4.09 15.06 15.51
N LYS A 37 -5.33 15.53 15.53
CA LYS A 37 -5.97 15.95 16.78
C LYS A 37 -6.27 14.75 17.66
N GLN A 38 -5.98 14.86 18.94
CA GLN A 38 -6.27 13.80 19.90
C GLN A 38 -7.77 13.48 19.97
N GLU A 39 -8.63 14.49 19.90
CA GLU A 39 -10.09 14.33 19.94
C GLU A 39 -10.68 13.65 18.70
N GLU A 40 -9.97 13.66 17.56
CA GLU A 40 -10.42 13.07 16.29
C GLU A 40 -9.72 11.73 15.99
N LEU A 41 -8.96 11.19 16.95
CA LEU A 41 -8.16 9.98 16.74
C LEU A 41 -9.02 8.74 16.42
N ASP A 42 -10.23 8.66 16.97
CA ASP A 42 -11.17 7.56 16.70
C ASP A 42 -11.68 7.58 15.26
N SER A 43 -11.53 8.71 14.55
CA SER A 43 -11.91 8.87 13.14
C SER A 43 -10.69 8.92 12.20
N PHE A 44 -9.52 8.48 12.67
CA PHE A 44 -8.30 8.50 11.86
C PHE A 44 -8.45 7.56 10.63
N PRO A 45 -8.14 8.04 9.40
CA PRO A 45 -8.39 7.28 8.18
C PRO A 45 -7.46 6.06 8.03
N TYR A 46 -7.94 5.04 7.32
CA TYR A 46 -7.13 3.89 6.90
C TYR A 46 -6.14 4.29 5.79
N PRO A 47 -5.01 3.58 5.62
CA PRO A 47 -4.14 3.73 4.46
C PRO A 47 -4.86 3.39 3.16
N GLU A 48 -4.43 4.00 2.06
CA GLU A 48 -4.80 3.57 0.72
C GLU A 48 -3.99 2.33 0.35
N ALA A 49 -4.67 1.35 -0.26
CA ALA A 49 -4.03 0.14 -0.75
C ALA A 49 -4.76 -0.36 -1.99
N ILE A 50 -4.02 -1.02 -2.87
CA ILE A 50 -4.53 -1.74 -4.03
C ILE A 50 -4.24 -3.23 -3.86
N THR A 51 -5.14 -4.05 -4.40
CA THR A 51 -4.98 -5.50 -4.55
C THR A 51 -5.49 -5.85 -5.95
N ASP A 52 -5.02 -6.96 -6.52
CA ASP A 52 -5.55 -7.56 -7.75
C ASP A 52 -6.32 -8.86 -7.47
N CYS A 53 -6.73 -9.08 -6.22
CA CYS A 53 -7.59 -10.19 -5.81
C CYS A 53 -9.01 -10.05 -6.39
N GLU A 54 -9.68 -11.16 -6.74
CA GLU A 54 -10.95 -11.19 -7.50
C GLU A 54 -12.07 -10.28 -6.96
N ASN A 55 -12.11 -10.02 -5.64
CA ASN A 55 -13.13 -9.18 -5.01
C ASN A 55 -12.64 -7.77 -4.61
N ASP A 56 -11.37 -7.43 -4.88
CA ASP A 56 -10.68 -6.20 -4.48
C ASP A 56 -10.94 -5.74 -3.02
N ASN A 57 -11.33 -6.69 -2.16
CA ASN A 57 -11.76 -6.41 -0.81
C ASN A 57 -10.55 -6.45 0.11
N ILE A 58 -10.32 -5.35 0.83
CA ILE A 58 -9.23 -5.24 1.81
C ILE A 58 -9.84 -4.99 3.19
N GLN A 59 -9.52 -5.88 4.12
CA GLN A 59 -9.87 -5.76 5.52
C GLN A 59 -8.69 -5.17 6.31
N TRP A 60 -8.98 -4.16 7.14
CA TRP A 60 -7.96 -3.48 7.94
C TRP A 60 -8.13 -3.75 9.42
N ILE A 61 -7.01 -4.00 10.08
CA ILE A 61 -6.88 -3.92 11.54
C ILE A 61 -5.67 -3.07 11.89
N TYR A 62 -5.62 -2.58 13.12
CA TYR A 62 -4.47 -1.86 13.63
C TYR A 62 -4.16 -2.17 15.09
N ILE A 63 -2.91 -1.97 15.47
CA ILE A 63 -2.44 -2.06 16.85
C ILE A 63 -1.69 -0.77 17.17
N ASP A 64 -2.06 -0.16 18.31
CA ASP A 64 -1.45 1.07 18.79
C ASP A 64 -0.45 0.80 19.91
N LYS A 65 0.72 1.42 19.77
CA LYS A 65 1.70 1.56 20.83
C LYS A 65 1.87 3.04 21.17
N LYS A 66 1.54 3.41 22.40
CA LYS A 66 1.61 4.80 22.88
C LYS A 66 2.98 5.07 23.50
N PHE A 67 3.59 6.18 23.13
CA PHE A 67 4.79 6.73 23.75
C PHE A 67 4.44 8.01 24.50
N SER A 68 4.95 8.15 25.72
CA SER A 68 4.79 9.38 26.50
C SER A 68 5.70 10.47 25.94
N GLY A 69 5.15 11.37 25.13
CA GLY A 69 5.86 12.48 24.47
C GLY A 69 5.83 13.81 25.24
N GLY A 70 5.36 13.84 26.49
CA GLY A 70 5.11 15.08 27.22
C GLY A 70 3.64 15.50 27.11
N LYS A 71 3.35 16.79 26.83
CA LYS A 71 1.97 17.29 26.65
C LYS A 71 1.29 16.69 25.42
N GLU A 72 2.06 16.48 24.36
CA GLU A 72 1.64 15.87 23.10
C GLU A 72 2.17 14.43 23.06
N GLY A 73 1.27 13.46 22.85
CA GLY A 73 1.63 12.05 22.77
C GLY A 73 2.08 11.65 21.36
N ILE A 74 2.88 10.58 21.26
CA ILE A 74 3.14 9.92 19.97
C ILE A 74 2.53 8.53 20.00
N ILE A 75 1.84 8.16 18.92
CA ILE A 75 1.34 6.80 18.69
C ILE A 75 2.14 6.18 17.54
N GLU A 76 2.70 5.01 17.75
CA GLU A 76 3.15 4.11 16.68
C GLU A 76 2.00 3.14 16.39
N ARG A 77 1.37 3.33 15.24
CA ARG A 77 0.27 2.50 14.75
C ARG A 77 0.81 1.53 13.71
N THR A 78 0.60 0.24 13.95
CA THR A 78 0.86 -0.80 12.95
C THR A 78 -0.45 -1.10 12.23
N TRP A 79 -0.50 -0.80 10.94
CA TRP A 79 -1.61 -1.16 10.06
C TRP A 79 -1.38 -2.54 9.47
N MET A 80 -2.42 -3.36 9.40
CA MET A 80 -2.39 -4.67 8.78
C MET A 80 -3.59 -4.81 7.84
N ALA A 81 -3.31 -5.06 6.57
CA ALA A 81 -4.28 -5.33 5.52
C ALA A 81 -4.30 -6.84 5.22
N GLU A 82 -5.50 -7.38 5.02
CA GLU A 82 -5.72 -8.74 4.52
C GLU A 82 -6.80 -8.71 3.44
N ASP A 83 -6.55 -9.38 2.31
CA ASP A 83 -7.52 -9.50 1.22
C ASP A 83 -8.19 -10.88 1.19
N ASP A 84 -9.20 -11.03 0.33
CA ASP A 84 -9.97 -12.28 0.20
C ASP A 84 -9.14 -13.46 -0.34
N CYS A 85 -7.99 -13.19 -0.95
CA CYS A 85 -7.05 -14.19 -1.48
C CYS A 85 -6.09 -14.68 -0.39
N GLY A 86 -6.10 -14.06 0.79
CA GLY A 86 -5.27 -14.40 1.94
C GLY A 86 -3.92 -13.69 1.96
N ASN A 87 -3.70 -12.71 1.07
CA ASN A 87 -2.50 -11.90 1.06
C ASN A 87 -2.54 -10.90 2.21
N LYS A 88 -1.36 -10.55 2.73
CA LYS A 88 -1.23 -9.64 3.86
C LYS A 88 -0.16 -8.60 3.59
N ALA A 89 -0.44 -7.36 3.96
CA ALA A 89 0.53 -6.28 3.98
C ALA A 89 0.48 -5.54 5.31
N SER A 90 1.59 -4.95 5.72
CA SER A 90 1.66 -4.17 6.95
C SER A 90 2.55 -2.95 6.79
N THR A 91 2.19 -1.86 7.44
CA THR A 91 3.01 -0.66 7.50
C THR A 91 2.93 0.00 8.88
N ILE A 92 3.94 0.77 9.23
CA ILE A 92 4.03 1.48 10.51
C ILE A 92 3.86 2.97 10.25
N GLN A 93 3.04 3.61 11.08
CA GLN A 93 2.82 5.06 11.07
C GLN A 93 3.07 5.67 12.44
N PHE A 94 3.74 6.81 12.48
CA PHE A 94 3.88 7.65 13.66
C PHE A 94 2.86 8.80 13.62
N ILE A 95 1.94 8.82 14.57
CA ILE A 95 0.90 9.84 14.71
C ILE A 95 1.29 10.74 15.89
N LEU A 96 1.57 12.00 15.61
CA LEU A 96 1.83 13.04 16.61
C LEU A 96 0.49 13.65 17.02
N LEU A 97 0.16 13.52 18.29
CA LEU A 97 -1.09 14.06 18.82
C LEU A 97 -0.95 15.55 19.05
N MET A 98 -1.91 16.30 18.52
CA MET A 98 -2.09 17.72 18.77
C MET A 98 -3.36 17.93 19.60
N ASP A 99 -3.35 19.02 20.38
CA ASP A 99 -4.56 19.55 21.02
C ASP A 99 -5.50 20.22 20.00
#